data_AF-A0A2U9P0U3-F1
#
_entry.id   AF-A0A2U9P0U3-F1
#
_cell.length_a   1.000
_cell.length_b   1.000
_cell.length_c   1.000
_cell.angle_alpha   90.00
_cell.angle_beta   90.00
_cell.angle_gamma   90.00
#
_symmetry.space_group_name_H-M   'P 1'
#
loop_
_entity.id
_entity.type
_entity.pdbx_description
1 polymer ?
#
loop_
_entity_poly.entity_id
_entity_poly.type
_entity_poly.pdbx_seq_one_letter_code
_entity_poly.pdbx_strand_id
1 'polypeptide(L)'
;MEHETAVTPVEAVAQRVRDARNRKGLTAQELADRLKAAGVPWDRGTVTKLETGRRQNVSIVEWLALARVLDVAPVHLLVPLENGGSYMATPAEAAKTDRVRYWVRGLVPLGRTNVRMFRTEVPAAELKAWDVDEEGEDGEQEHREAPER
;
A
#
# COMPACT_ATOMS: atom_id res chain seq x y z
N MET A 1 -4.71 -29.77 4.12
CA MET A 1 -4.59 -28.35 4.49
C MET A 1 -3.52 -27.77 3.61
N GLU A 2 -3.91 -27.05 2.57
CA GLU A 2 -2.96 -26.25 1.80
C GLU A 2 -2.37 -25.22 2.77
N HIS A 3 -1.06 -25.25 2.97
CA HIS A 3 -0.40 -24.16 3.66
C HIS A 3 -0.53 -22.95 2.74
N GLU A 4 -1.36 -21.99 3.13
CA GLU A 4 -1.46 -20.71 2.45
C GLU A 4 -0.07 -20.05 2.54
N THR A 5 0.71 -20.19 1.47
CA THR A 5 2.09 -19.73 1.43
C THR A 5 2.09 -18.21 1.49
N ALA A 6 2.88 -17.65 2.40
CA ALA A 6 2.95 -16.21 2.57
C ALA A 6 3.50 -15.54 1.31
N VAL A 7 2.80 -14.50 0.83
CA VAL A 7 3.18 -13.79 -0.40
C VAL A 7 4.41 -12.92 -0.13
N THR A 8 5.40 -12.98 -1.01
CA THR A 8 6.60 -12.13 -0.93
C THR A 8 6.36 -10.74 -1.55
N PRO A 9 7.20 -9.73 -1.24
CA PRO A 9 6.98 -8.38 -1.76
C PRO A 9 7.01 -8.28 -3.29
N VAL A 10 7.90 -9.03 -3.95
CA VAL A 10 7.99 -9.00 -5.42
C VAL A 10 6.81 -9.71 -6.07
N GLU A 11 6.34 -10.81 -5.51
CA GLU A 11 5.12 -11.49 -5.96
C GLU A 11 3.88 -10.59 -5.81
N ALA A 12 3.77 -9.89 -4.68
CA ALA A 12 2.73 -8.91 -4.46
C ALA A 12 2.79 -7.79 -5.50
N VAL A 13 3.96 -7.19 -5.73
CA VAL A 13 4.13 -6.16 -6.77
C VAL A 13 3.76 -6.69 -8.15
N ALA A 14 4.22 -7.89 -8.53
CA ALA A 14 3.92 -8.49 -9.83
C ALA A 14 2.42 -8.67 -10.05
N GLN A 15 1.72 -9.26 -9.07
CA GLN A 15 0.27 -9.48 -9.15
C GLN A 15 -0.48 -8.14 -9.20
N ARG A 16 -0.13 -7.20 -8.31
CA ARG A 16 -0.80 -5.91 -8.22
C ARG A 16 -0.58 -5.02 -9.44
N VAL A 17 0.61 -5.08 -10.05
CA VAL A 17 0.90 -4.41 -11.33
C VAL A 17 0.03 -4.98 -12.44
N ARG A 18 -0.05 -6.31 -12.56
CA ARG A 18 -0.90 -6.98 -13.55
C ARG A 18 -2.37 -6.56 -13.40
N ASP A 19 -2.88 -6.57 -12.17
CA ASP A 19 -4.28 -6.21 -11.87
C ASP A 19 -4.57 -4.74 -12.14
N ALA A 20 -3.66 -3.83 -11.76
CA ALA A 20 -3.79 -2.41 -12.05
C ALA A 20 -3.72 -2.12 -13.55
N ARG A 21 -2.81 -2.78 -14.27
CA ARG A 21 -2.68 -2.67 -15.72
C ARG A 21 -3.96 -3.13 -16.42
N ASN A 22 -4.47 -4.31 -16.06
CA ASN A 22 -5.68 -4.89 -16.65
C ASN A 22 -6.92 -4.03 -16.37
N ARG A 23 -7.10 -3.54 -15.14
CA ARG A 23 -8.24 -2.64 -14.79
C ARG A 23 -8.26 -1.35 -15.60
N LYS A 24 -7.11 -0.89 -16.09
CA LYS A 24 -6.99 0.28 -16.96
C LYS A 24 -7.06 -0.04 -18.46
N GLY A 25 -7.24 -1.31 -18.82
CA GLY A 25 -7.26 -1.74 -20.22
C GLY A 25 -5.92 -1.59 -20.93
N LEU A 26 -4.80 -1.49 -20.19
CA LEU A 26 -3.48 -1.30 -20.78
C LEU A 26 -2.88 -2.63 -21.22
N THR A 27 -2.27 -2.65 -22.40
CA THR A 27 -1.38 -3.71 -22.83
C THR A 27 -0.04 -3.63 -22.09
N ALA A 28 0.71 -4.74 -22.09
CA ALA A 28 2.07 -4.75 -21.54
C ALA A 28 3.02 -3.80 -22.31
N GLN A 29 2.76 -3.56 -23.60
CA GLN A 29 3.53 -2.61 -24.41
C GLN A 29 3.26 -1.17 -23.95
N GLU A 30 1.99 -0.79 -23.78
CA GLU A 30 1.64 0.56 -23.32
C GLU A 30 2.17 0.86 -21.91
N LEU A 31 2.17 -0.12 -21.01
CA LEU A 31 2.81 0.05 -19.69
C LEU A 31 4.32 0.28 -19.84
N ALA A 32 5.00 -0.49 -20.70
CA ALA A 32 6.42 -0.31 -20.96
C ALA A 32 6.71 1.09 -21.53
N ASP A 33 5.90 1.57 -22.47
CA ASP A 33 6.08 2.88 -23.08
C ASP A 33 5.85 4.02 -22.06
N ARG A 34 4.87 3.88 -21.17
CA ARG A 34 4.67 4.81 -20.04
C ARG A 34 5.85 4.82 -19.08
N LEU A 35 6.41 3.65 -18.76
CA LEU A 35 7.60 3.55 -17.90
C LEU A 35 8.82 4.20 -18.54
N LYS A 36 9.03 4.00 -19.85
CA LYS A 36 10.11 4.69 -20.59
C LYS A 36 9.95 6.19 -20.56
N ALA A 37 8.73 6.71 -20.74
CA ALA A 37 8.43 8.13 -20.63
C ALA A 37 8.70 8.67 -19.20
N ALA A 38 8.59 7.82 -18.18
CA ALA A 38 8.95 8.12 -16.80
C ALA A 38 10.44 7.84 -16.45
N GLY A 39 11.29 7.59 -17.44
CA GLY A 39 12.73 7.37 -17.26
C GLY A 39 13.14 5.95 -16.86
N VAL A 40 12.21 4.98 -16.86
CA VAL A 40 12.49 3.56 -16.57
C VAL A 40 12.53 2.78 -17.90
N PRO A 41 13.70 2.25 -18.32
CA PRO A 41 13.88 1.66 -19.65
C PRO A 41 13.34 0.22 -19.74
N TRP A 42 12.11 -0.03 -19.30
CA TRP A 42 11.46 -1.33 -19.44
C TRP A 42 10.90 -1.50 -20.85
N ASP A 43 11.05 -2.71 -21.38
CA ASP A 43 10.35 -3.16 -22.58
C ASP A 43 9.13 -4.03 -22.22
N ARG A 44 8.30 -4.37 -23.22
CA ARG A 44 7.16 -5.27 -23.05
C ARG A 44 7.56 -6.62 -22.44
N GLY A 45 8.74 -7.12 -22.81
CA GLY A 45 9.27 -8.38 -22.29
C GLY A 45 9.52 -8.31 -20.79
N THR A 46 10.03 -7.19 -20.31
CA THR A 46 10.31 -6.91 -18.91
C THR A 46 9.02 -6.85 -18.09
N VAL A 47 8.00 -6.16 -18.60
CA VAL A 47 6.65 -6.16 -18.00
C VAL A 47 6.12 -7.58 -17.89
N THR A 48 6.16 -8.34 -18.98
CA THR A 48 5.68 -9.74 -19.00
C THR A 48 6.46 -10.63 -18.02
N LYS A 49 7.78 -10.47 -17.94
CA LYS A 49 8.63 -11.23 -17.02
C LYS A 49 8.30 -10.92 -15.57
N LEU A 50 8.02 -9.66 -15.22
CA LEU A 50 7.53 -9.31 -13.89
C LEU A 50 6.20 -10.01 -13.61
N GLU A 51 5.19 -9.82 -14.47
CA GLU A 51 3.82 -10.29 -14.22
C GLU A 51 3.67 -11.82 -14.20
N THR A 52 4.63 -12.53 -14.78
CA THR A 52 4.71 -14.00 -14.76
C THR A 52 5.65 -14.55 -13.68
N GLY A 53 6.23 -13.68 -12.85
CA GLY A 53 7.17 -14.07 -11.79
C GLY A 53 8.53 -14.53 -12.30
N ARG A 54 8.84 -14.38 -13.60
CA ARG A 54 10.17 -14.70 -14.14
C ARG A 54 11.22 -13.65 -13.78
N ARG A 55 10.78 -12.44 -13.41
CA ARG A 55 11.62 -11.40 -12.83
C ARG A 55 11.33 -11.31 -11.34
N GLN A 56 12.34 -11.62 -10.53
CA GLN A 56 12.26 -11.71 -9.06
C GLN A 56 12.87 -10.47 -8.37
N ASN A 57 13.01 -9.35 -9.10
CA ASN A 57 13.49 -8.10 -8.54
C ASN A 57 12.76 -6.89 -9.14
N VAL A 58 12.54 -5.89 -8.29
CA VAL A 58 12.03 -4.56 -8.67
C VAL A 58 12.77 -3.56 -7.78
N SER A 59 13.48 -2.60 -8.38
CA SER A 59 14.14 -1.54 -7.63
C SER A 59 13.12 -0.55 -7.07
N ILE A 60 13.51 0.25 -6.06
CA ILE A 60 12.64 1.31 -5.50
C ILE A 60 12.24 2.33 -6.58
N VAL A 61 13.16 2.67 -7.50
CA VAL A 61 12.89 3.57 -8.62
C VAL A 61 11.83 2.98 -9.56
N GLU A 62 11.98 1.70 -9.92
CA GLU A 62 11.00 0.99 -10.76
C GLU A 62 9.63 0.90 -10.07
N TRP A 63 9.60 0.60 -8.77
CA TRP A 63 8.36 0.51 -7.98
C TRP A 63 7.61 1.83 -7.91
N LEU A 64 8.30 2.95 -7.65
CA LEU A 64 7.70 4.28 -7.63
C LEU A 64 7.22 4.70 -9.02
N ALA A 65 7.99 4.40 -10.07
CA ALA A 65 7.58 4.68 -11.45
C ALA A 65 6.33 3.88 -11.83
N LEU A 66 6.27 2.59 -11.50
CA LEU A 66 5.09 1.74 -11.69
C LEU A 66 3.86 2.34 -11.01
N ALA A 67 3.98 2.72 -9.73
CA ALA A 67 2.91 3.35 -8.98
C ALA A 67 2.43 4.64 -9.66
N ARG A 68 3.38 5.47 -10.10
CA ARG A 68 3.10 6.75 -10.75
C ARG A 68 2.40 6.62 -12.10
N VAL A 69 2.80 5.67 -12.96
CA VAL A 69 2.22 5.50 -14.30
C VAL A 69 0.93 4.67 -14.31
N LEU A 70 0.69 3.93 -13.23
CA LEU A 70 -0.55 3.20 -12.96
C LEU A 70 -1.49 4.01 -12.06
N ASP A 71 -1.21 5.27 -11.74
CA ASP A 71 -2.02 6.14 -10.87
C ASP A 71 -2.53 5.42 -9.61
N VAL A 72 -1.64 4.75 -8.89
CA VAL A 72 -1.93 4.06 -7.62
C VAL A 72 -0.92 4.49 -6.56
N ALA A 73 -1.34 4.55 -5.31
CA ALA A 73 -0.38 4.75 -4.21
C ALA A 73 0.61 3.56 -4.16
N PRO A 74 1.91 3.79 -3.91
CA PRO A 74 2.91 2.71 -3.90
C PRO A 74 2.57 1.54 -2.99
N VAL A 75 1.98 1.82 -1.82
CA VAL A 75 1.52 0.80 -0.85
C VAL A 75 0.46 -0.16 -1.41
N HIS A 76 -0.29 0.26 -2.44
CA HIS A 76 -1.28 -0.58 -3.12
C HIS A 76 -0.69 -1.48 -4.20
N LEU A 77 0.59 -1.28 -4.55
CA LEU A 77 1.37 -2.27 -5.31
C LEU A 77 2.15 -3.20 -4.39
N LEU A 78 2.63 -2.70 -3.25
CA LEU A 78 3.49 -3.47 -2.35
C LEU A 78 2.73 -4.51 -1.51
N VAL A 79 1.51 -4.18 -1.07
CA VAL A 79 0.73 -5.02 -0.15
C VAL A 79 -0.60 -5.40 -0.81
N PRO A 80 -0.97 -6.72 -0.86
CA PRO A 80 -2.24 -7.20 -1.41
C PRO A 80 -3.46 -6.50 -0.81
N LEU A 81 -4.46 -6.16 -1.63
CA LEU A 81 -5.61 -5.36 -1.18
C LEU A 81 -6.54 -6.14 -0.25
N GLU A 82 -6.58 -7.45 -0.44
CA GLU A 82 -7.36 -8.40 0.29
C GLU A 82 -6.80 -8.54 1.72
N ASN A 83 -7.71 -8.55 2.70
CA ASN A 83 -7.34 -8.77 4.09
C ASN A 83 -7.24 -10.28 4.39
N GLY A 84 -6.55 -10.63 5.48
CA GLY A 84 -6.56 -11.98 6.06
C GLY A 84 -5.43 -12.91 5.64
N GLY A 85 -4.71 -12.61 4.55
CA GLY A 85 -3.56 -13.42 4.10
C GLY A 85 -2.29 -13.22 4.94
N SER A 86 -1.31 -14.09 4.69
CA SER A 86 0.05 -14.00 5.24
C SER A 86 1.00 -13.34 4.22
N TYR A 87 1.88 -12.47 4.70
CA TYR A 87 2.82 -11.69 3.89
C TYR A 87 4.23 -11.78 4.47
N MET A 88 5.21 -12.17 3.65
CA MET A 88 6.64 -12.22 4.02
C MET A 88 7.23 -10.81 3.98
N ALA A 89 7.10 -10.05 5.08
CA ALA A 89 7.59 -8.68 5.17
C ALA A 89 9.12 -8.59 5.06
N THR A 90 9.81 -9.59 5.62
CA THR A 90 11.24 -9.82 5.44
C THR A 90 11.49 -11.31 5.16
N PRO A 91 12.67 -11.72 4.69
CA PRO A 91 12.97 -13.15 4.51
C PRO A 91 12.84 -14.00 5.79
N ALA A 92 12.86 -13.37 6.98
CA ALA A 92 12.78 -14.05 8.26
C ALA A 92 11.45 -13.84 9.00
N GLU A 93 10.55 -12.98 8.51
CA GLU A 93 9.34 -12.59 9.22
C GLU A 93 8.12 -12.54 8.30
N ALA A 94 7.18 -13.46 8.56
CA ALA A 94 5.82 -13.41 8.05
C ALA A 94 4.93 -12.61 9.00
N ALA A 95 4.01 -11.83 8.46
CA ALA A 95 2.99 -11.11 9.23
C ALA A 95 1.67 -11.05 8.45
N LYS A 96 0.58 -10.75 9.14
CA LYS A 96 -0.72 -10.56 8.49
C LYS A 96 -0.67 -9.37 7.53
N THR A 97 -1.29 -9.52 6.36
CA THR A 97 -1.28 -8.51 5.28
C THR A 97 -1.76 -7.12 5.74
N ASP A 98 -2.80 -7.06 6.57
CA ASP A 98 -3.34 -5.84 7.16
C ASP A 98 -2.32 -5.15 8.08
N ARG A 99 -1.65 -5.93 8.94
CA ARG A 99 -0.58 -5.42 9.82
C ARG A 99 0.57 -4.83 9.01
N VAL A 100 1.00 -5.50 7.95
CA VAL A 100 2.06 -4.99 7.04
C VAL A 100 1.61 -3.70 6.36
N ARG A 101 0.34 -3.61 5.92
CA ARG A 101 -0.22 -2.39 5.34
C ARG A 101 -0.15 -1.21 6.30
N TYR A 102 -0.52 -1.40 7.56
CA TYR A 102 -0.41 -0.35 8.58
C TYR A 102 1.04 0.04 8.87
N TRP A 103 1.93 -0.95 8.92
CA TRP A 103 3.35 -0.73 9.16
C TRP A 103 4.03 0.10 8.08
N VAL A 104 3.81 -0.24 6.80
CA VAL A 104 4.37 0.53 5.66
C VAL A 104 3.85 1.97 5.62
N ARG A 105 2.66 2.23 6.19
CA ARG A 105 2.08 3.57 6.31
C ARG A 105 2.57 4.34 7.55
N GLY A 106 3.48 3.78 8.34
CA GLY A 106 3.99 4.41 9.56
C GLY A 106 3.02 4.35 10.75
N LEU A 107 1.91 3.62 10.65
CA LEU A 107 0.84 3.67 11.65
C LEU A 107 1.07 2.71 12.82
N VAL A 108 1.60 1.51 12.54
CA VAL A 108 1.70 0.45 13.54
C VAL A 108 3.01 -0.34 13.37
N PRO A 109 3.80 -0.57 14.42
CA PRO A 109 5.04 -1.33 14.32
C PRO A 109 4.82 -2.81 13.98
N LEU A 110 5.78 -3.42 13.30
CA LEU A 110 5.77 -4.85 12.97
C LEU A 110 6.48 -5.69 14.07
N GLY A 111 5.95 -6.87 14.37
CA GLY A 111 6.62 -7.87 15.20
C GLY A 111 7.18 -7.33 16.52
N ARG A 112 8.47 -7.61 16.77
CA ARG A 112 9.20 -7.23 17.99
C ARG A 112 9.84 -5.84 17.89
N THR A 113 9.38 -4.97 16.99
CA THR A 113 9.91 -3.62 16.82
C THR A 113 9.82 -2.81 18.12
N ASN A 114 10.89 -2.09 18.46
CA ASN A 114 10.88 -1.16 19.58
C ASN A 114 9.93 0.01 19.27
N VAL A 115 8.77 0.01 19.93
CA VAL A 115 7.69 1.00 19.70
C VAL A 115 8.14 2.43 19.93
N ARG A 116 9.02 2.66 20.91
CA ARG A 116 9.55 4.00 21.20
C ARG A 116 10.36 4.52 20.03
N MET A 117 11.28 3.71 19.51
CA MET A 117 12.10 4.06 18.34
C MET A 117 11.25 4.21 17.07
N PHE A 118 10.25 3.35 16.88
CA PHE A 118 9.35 3.48 15.75
C PHE A 118 8.63 4.84 15.73
N ARG A 119 8.15 5.30 16.90
CA ARG A 119 7.42 6.56 17.03
C ARG A 119 8.31 7.80 16.95
N THR A 120 9.61 7.70 17.26
CA THR A 120 10.53 8.86 17.14
C THR A 120 10.83 9.24 15.70
N GLU A 121 10.71 8.28 14.77
CA GLU A 121 10.89 8.53 13.34
C GLU A 121 9.62 9.07 12.67
N VAL A 122 8.47 9.11 13.38
CA VAL A 122 7.23 9.70 12.87
C VAL A 122 7.33 11.22 12.99
N PRO A 123 7.18 12.00 11.89
CA PRO A 123 7.19 13.44 11.96
C PRO A 123 6.17 13.98 12.97
N ALA A 124 6.56 14.98 13.77
CA ALA A 124 5.70 15.53 14.82
C ALA A 124 4.34 16.04 14.30
N ALA A 125 4.29 16.49 13.03
CA ALA A 125 3.05 16.91 12.38
C ALA A 125 2.06 15.74 12.16
N GLU A 126 2.56 14.52 11.93
CA GLU A 126 1.73 13.33 11.73
C GLU A 126 1.24 12.72 13.05
N LEU A 127 1.93 12.98 14.17
CA LEU A 127 1.45 12.60 15.50
C LEU A 127 0.16 13.35 15.89
N LYS A 128 0.07 14.64 15.54
CA LYS A 128 -1.08 15.49 15.88
C LYS A 128 -2.33 15.20 15.05
N ALA A 129 -2.18 14.63 13.86
CA ALA A 129 -3.32 14.37 12.97
C ALA A 129 -4.33 13.36 13.54
N TRP A 130 -4.00 12.70 14.66
CA TRP A 130 -4.86 11.73 15.35
C TRP A 130 -5.58 12.32 16.57
N ASP A 131 -5.25 13.54 16.99
CA ASP A 131 -5.88 14.22 18.14
C ASP A 131 -7.09 15.09 17.72
N VAL A 132 -7.36 15.26 16.42
CA VAL A 132 -8.34 16.24 15.90
C VAL A 132 -9.75 15.65 15.66
N ASP A 133 -9.96 14.35 15.87
CA ASP A 133 -11.26 13.70 15.63
C ASP A 133 -12.08 13.43 16.91
N GLU A 134 -11.59 13.78 18.12
CA GLU A 134 -12.33 13.60 19.39
C GLU A 134 -12.99 14.88 19.96
N GLU A 135 -12.70 16.07 19.41
CA GLU A 135 -13.31 17.34 19.85
C GLU A 135 -14.15 17.95 18.73
N GLY A 136 -15.38 17.45 18.53
CA GLY A 136 -16.17 17.93 17.40
C GLY A 136 -17.67 17.65 17.37
N GLU A 137 -18.33 17.18 18.43
CA GLU A 137 -19.81 17.11 18.48
C GLU A 137 -20.35 17.27 19.92
N ASP A 138 -19.98 18.34 20.62
CA ASP A 138 -20.69 18.76 21.84
C ASP A 138 -20.88 20.28 21.81
N GLY A 139 -22.04 20.73 21.33
CA GLY A 139 -22.44 22.14 21.42
C GLY A 139 -23.52 22.56 20.42
N GLU A 140 -24.66 22.98 20.96
CA GLU A 140 -25.70 23.81 20.33
C GLU A 140 -26.77 23.12 19.47
N GLN A 141 -27.87 22.69 20.11
CA GLN A 141 -29.19 23.24 19.79
C GLN A 141 -29.98 23.56 21.07
N GLU A 142 -29.77 24.80 21.47
CA GLU A 142 -30.67 25.75 22.12
C GLU A 142 -32.15 25.33 22.30
N HIS A 143 -32.58 25.39 23.56
CA HIS A 143 -33.93 25.66 24.02
C HIS A 143 -34.78 26.47 23.00
N ARG A 144 -35.89 25.89 22.52
CA ARG A 144 -37.07 26.68 22.14
C ARG A 144 -38.33 26.09 22.73
N GLU A 145 -39.01 26.97 23.45
CA GLU A 145 -40.21 26.79 24.25
C GLU A 145 -41.40 26.27 23.43
N ALA A 146 -42.26 25.53 24.12
CA ALA A 146 -43.58 25.13 23.64
C ALA A 146 -44.50 26.35 23.42
N PRO A 147 -45.55 26.20 22.61
CA PRO A 147 -46.79 26.89 22.89
C PRO A 147 -47.92 25.90 23.19
N GLU A 148 -48.66 26.22 24.24
CA GLU A 148 -49.95 25.67 24.64
C GLU A 148 -50.98 25.75 23.49
N ARG A 149 -51.79 24.70 23.33
CA ARG A 149 -53.27 24.73 23.23
C ARG A 149 -53.88 23.37 23.55
#